data_AF-A0A367JFZ1-F1
#
_entry.id   AF-A0A367JFZ1-F1
#
_cell.length_a   1.000
_cell.length_b   1.000
_cell.length_c   1.000
_cell.angle_alpha   90.00
_cell.angle_beta   90.00
_cell.angle_gamma   90.00
#
_symmetry.space_group_name_H-M   'P 1'
#
loop_
_entity.id
_entity.type
_entity.pdbx_description
1 polymer ?
#
loop_
_entity_poly.entity_id
_entity_poly.type
_entity_poly.pdbx_seq_one_letter_code
_entity_poly.pdbx_strand_id
1 'polypeptide(L)'
;MIEKPSIETHQTTTSSSEFHYESQKVEEFEKNSAASYHSHNIDDVEENNIQSGTHRGLDARHIQMISLGGAIGTGLFLNSGSNVANAGPVGALIAYCIVGFMVYCIMTCLGEMATFMP
;
A
#
# COMPACT_ATOMS: atom_id res chain seq x y z
N MET A 1 -1.59 -43.72 -35.80
CA MET A 1 -2.41 -42.75 -35.05
C MET A 1 -2.66 -43.30 -33.66
N ILE A 2 -1.68 -43.20 -32.76
CA ILE A 2 -1.86 -43.24 -31.31
C ILE A 2 -0.75 -42.32 -30.79
N GLU A 3 -1.16 -41.08 -30.53
CA GLU A 3 -0.33 -40.04 -29.91
C GLU A 3 -0.09 -40.48 -28.45
N LYS A 4 1.15 -40.82 -28.14
CA LYS A 4 1.58 -41.10 -26.76
C LYS A 4 2.19 -39.80 -26.24
N PRO A 5 1.59 -39.13 -25.23
CA PRO A 5 2.12 -37.87 -24.75
C PRO A 5 3.50 -38.09 -24.13
N SER A 6 4.43 -37.29 -24.63
CA SER A 6 5.83 -37.17 -24.27
C SER A 6 6.00 -36.85 -22.79
N ILE A 7 6.66 -37.76 -22.08
CA ILE A 7 7.12 -37.54 -20.71
C ILE A 7 8.34 -36.61 -20.81
N GLU A 8 8.11 -35.32 -20.66
CA GLU A 8 9.17 -34.31 -20.55
C GLU A 8 9.72 -34.25 -19.14
N THR A 9 10.95 -34.72 -19.01
CA THR A 9 11.91 -34.33 -17.98
C THR A 9 12.26 -32.85 -18.12
N HIS A 10 11.95 -32.00 -17.12
CA HIS A 10 12.75 -30.81 -16.84
C HIS A 10 12.56 -30.35 -15.38
N GLN A 11 13.50 -30.72 -14.51
CA GLN A 11 13.77 -29.99 -13.27
C GLN A 11 14.39 -28.63 -13.63
N THR A 12 14.04 -27.61 -12.83
CA THR A 12 14.73 -26.32 -12.68
C THR A 12 14.55 -25.30 -13.81
N THR A 13 13.40 -24.61 -13.83
CA THR A 13 13.28 -23.22 -14.31
C THR A 13 12.33 -22.46 -13.39
N THR A 14 12.78 -22.16 -12.16
CA THR A 14 12.11 -21.20 -11.29
C THR A 14 12.17 -19.82 -11.95
N SER A 15 11.09 -19.50 -12.65
CA SER A 15 10.42 -18.20 -12.62
C SER A 15 11.33 -16.95 -12.63
N SER A 16 12.11 -16.77 -13.70
CA SER A 16 12.65 -15.45 -14.05
C SER A 16 11.58 -14.53 -14.64
N SER A 17 10.44 -15.09 -15.09
CA SER A 17 9.34 -14.32 -15.70
C SER A 17 8.33 -13.74 -14.71
N GLU A 18 8.09 -14.34 -13.55
CA GLU A 18 7.14 -13.78 -12.57
C GLU A 18 7.79 -12.72 -11.67
N PHE A 19 9.08 -12.84 -11.37
CA PHE A 19 9.82 -11.82 -10.62
C PHE A 19 9.89 -10.50 -11.41
N HIS A 20 10.06 -10.58 -12.73
CA HIS A 20 9.98 -9.42 -13.62
C HIS A 20 8.56 -8.83 -13.73
N TYR A 21 7.51 -9.63 -13.51
CA TYR A 21 6.12 -9.19 -13.59
C TYR A 21 5.66 -8.47 -12.30
N GLU A 22 6.11 -8.91 -11.13
CA GLU A 22 5.79 -8.26 -9.84
C GLU A 22 6.57 -6.96 -9.65
N SER A 23 7.85 -6.90 -10.04
CA SER A 23 8.59 -5.62 -10.09
C SER A 23 7.94 -4.62 -11.06
N GLN A 24 7.46 -5.09 -12.22
CA GLN A 24 6.73 -4.26 -13.17
C GLN A 24 5.41 -3.72 -12.60
N LYS A 25 4.63 -4.53 -11.88
CA LYS A 25 3.36 -4.09 -11.28
C LYS A 25 3.55 -3.10 -10.12
N VAL A 26 4.62 -3.26 -9.33
CA VAL A 26 4.98 -2.34 -8.24
C VAL A 26 5.49 -1.01 -8.79
N GLU A 27 6.35 -1.05 -9.82
CA GLU A 27 6.85 0.15 -10.51
C GLU A 27 5.73 0.88 -11.26
N GLU A 28 4.78 0.14 -11.85
CA GLU A 28 3.60 0.72 -12.51
C GLU A 28 2.59 1.28 -11.51
N PHE A 29 2.45 0.69 -10.31
CA PHE A 29 1.65 1.24 -9.22
C PHE A 29 2.28 2.51 -8.63
N GLU A 30 3.61 2.54 -8.47
CA GLU A 30 4.35 3.74 -8.06
C GLU A 30 4.22 4.86 -9.10
N LYS A 31 4.36 4.53 -10.39
CA LYS A 31 4.17 5.47 -11.51
C LYS A 31 2.74 5.98 -11.62
N ASN A 32 1.73 5.13 -11.42
CA ASN A 32 0.33 5.52 -11.49
C ASN A 32 -0.11 6.33 -10.25
N SER A 33 0.50 6.06 -9.10
CA SER A 33 0.33 6.86 -7.89
C SER A 33 0.97 8.23 -8.05
N ALA A 34 2.23 8.30 -8.50
CA ALA A 34 2.95 9.54 -8.80
C ALA A 34 2.26 10.38 -9.89
N ALA A 35 1.73 9.74 -10.93
CA ALA A 35 0.93 10.40 -11.97
C ALA A 35 -0.39 10.95 -11.43
N SER A 36 -1.01 10.27 -10.46
CA SER A 36 -2.23 10.75 -9.79
C SER A 36 -2.00 12.00 -8.92
N TYR A 37 -0.75 12.31 -8.55
CA TYR A 37 -0.40 13.58 -7.90
C TYR A 37 -0.21 14.75 -8.87
N HIS A 38 -0.15 14.53 -10.20
CA HIS A 38 0.16 15.57 -11.19
C HIS A 38 -1.02 15.96 -12.12
N SER A 39 -2.27 15.97 -11.64
CA SER A 39 -3.30 16.75 -12.34
C SER A 39 -4.45 17.14 -11.42
N HIS A 40 -4.15 18.04 -10.48
CA HIS A 40 -5.14 19.00 -10.03
C HIS A 40 -4.57 20.38 -10.38
N ASN A 41 -4.82 20.84 -11.61
CA ASN A 41 -4.73 22.27 -11.91
C ASN A 41 -5.83 22.93 -11.07
N ILE A 42 -5.43 23.58 -9.98
CA ILE A 42 -6.26 24.53 -9.25
C ILE A 42 -6.26 25.82 -10.07
N ASP A 43 -6.79 25.75 -11.28
CA ASP A 43 -7.23 26.91 -12.03
C ASP A 43 -8.74 26.81 -12.03
N ASP A 44 -9.34 27.45 -11.04
CA ASP A 44 -10.68 28.05 -11.04
C ASP A 44 -11.05 28.31 -9.57
N VAL A 45 -10.57 29.46 -9.08
CA VAL A 45 -11.11 30.10 -7.88
C VAL A 45 -12.52 30.58 -8.24
N GLU A 46 -13.48 29.65 -8.23
CA GLU A 46 -14.90 29.97 -8.19
C GLU A 46 -15.33 30.00 -6.73
N GLU A 47 -15.24 31.19 -6.15
CA GLU A 47 -15.80 31.58 -4.86
C GLU A 47 -17.33 31.50 -4.90
N ASN A 48 -17.89 30.28 -4.94
CA ASN A 48 -19.32 30.06 -4.82
C ASN A 48 -19.62 29.35 -3.51
N ASN A 49 -20.10 30.15 -2.55
CA ASN A 49 -20.94 29.83 -1.40
C ASN A 49 -21.38 28.35 -1.22
N ILE A 50 -20.46 27.43 -0.92
CA ILE A 50 -20.82 26.11 -0.38
C ILE A 50 -20.94 26.25 1.15
N GLN A 51 -21.89 27.07 1.58
CA GLN A 51 -22.42 27.01 2.94
C GLN A 51 -23.58 26.00 2.97
N SER A 52 -23.31 24.76 2.57
CA SER A 52 -24.20 23.63 2.77
C SER A 52 -23.52 22.68 3.75
N GLY A 53 -23.95 22.78 5.01
CA GLY A 53 -23.31 22.19 6.17
C GLY A 53 -23.17 20.68 6.10
N THR A 54 -21.95 20.22 5.84
CA THR A 54 -21.50 18.95 6.41
C THR A 54 -21.36 19.17 7.91
N HIS A 55 -22.15 18.44 8.69
CA HIS A 55 -21.99 18.42 10.13
C HIS A 55 -20.60 17.86 10.41
N ARG A 56 -19.68 18.69 10.91
CA ARG A 56 -18.40 18.24 11.46
C ARG A 56 -18.74 17.42 12.71
N GLY A 57 -19.00 16.14 12.52
CA GLY A 57 -19.51 15.21 13.54
C GLY A 57 -18.72 13.91 13.64
N LEU A 58 -17.62 13.78 12.88
CA LEU A 58 -16.71 12.65 13.03
C LEU A 58 -15.89 12.86 14.29
N ASP A 59 -16.39 12.26 15.37
CA ASP A 59 -15.72 12.18 16.64
C ASP A 59 -14.36 11.46 16.49
N ALA A 60 -13.39 11.79 17.34
CA ALA A 60 -12.01 11.31 17.21
C ALA A 60 -11.90 9.78 17.10
N ARG A 61 -12.84 9.05 17.74
CA ARG A 61 -12.95 7.59 17.65
C ARG A 61 -13.26 7.09 16.23
N HIS A 62 -14.13 7.77 15.47
CA HIS A 62 -14.46 7.35 14.10
C HIS A 62 -13.25 7.48 13.19
N ILE A 63 -12.48 8.55 13.36
CA ILE A 63 -11.25 8.79 12.60
C ILE A 63 -10.20 7.70 12.90
N GLN A 64 -10.07 7.29 14.16
CA GLN A 64 -9.19 6.19 14.56
C GLN A 64 -9.64 4.82 14.01
N MET A 65 -10.95 4.56 13.92
CA MET A 65 -11.44 3.32 13.31
C MET A 65 -11.20 3.27 11.80
N ILE A 66 -11.30 4.41 11.11
CA ILE A 66 -11.01 4.49 9.67
C ILE A 66 -9.52 4.22 9.42
N SER A 67 -8.63 4.79 10.23
CA SER A 67 -7.18 4.59 10.07
C SER A 67 -6.76 3.15 10.37
N LEU A 68 -7.28 2.55 11.45
CA LEU A 68 -7.06 1.13 11.76
C LEU A 68 -7.64 0.22 10.67
N GLY A 69 -8.83 0.51 10.16
CA GLY A 69 -9.47 -0.26 9.10
C GLY A 69 -8.68 -0.25 7.79
N GLY A 70 -8.11 0.89 7.40
CA GLY A 70 -7.27 1.01 6.21
C GLY A 70 -5.93 0.27 6.36
N ALA A 71 -5.25 0.45 7.49
CA ALA A 71 -3.94 -0.15 7.74
C ALA A 71 -3.99 -1.67 7.98
N ILE A 72 -4.94 -2.15 8.79
CA ILE A 72 -5.12 -3.58 9.10
C ILE A 72 -5.81 -4.31 7.94
N GLY A 73 -6.57 -3.61 7.10
CA GLY A 73 -7.36 -4.15 5.98
C GLY A 73 -6.52 -4.82 4.88
N THR A 74 -6.53 -4.27 3.67
CA THR A 74 -5.85 -4.90 2.53
C THR A 74 -4.32 -4.89 2.67
N GLY A 75 -3.75 -3.87 3.33
CA GLY A 75 -2.30 -3.71 3.46
C GLY A 75 -1.61 -4.89 4.15
N LEU A 76 -1.99 -5.19 5.40
CA LEU A 76 -1.46 -6.37 6.10
C LEU A 76 -1.96 -7.67 5.49
N PHE A 77 -3.24 -7.78 5.14
CA PHE A 77 -3.81 -9.07 4.75
C PHE A 77 -3.36 -9.56 3.37
N LEU A 78 -3.22 -8.65 2.39
CA LEU A 78 -2.77 -8.98 1.03
C LEU A 78 -1.27 -9.33 1.02
N ASN A 79 -0.48 -8.65 1.85
CA ASN A 79 0.98 -8.79 1.84
C ASN A 79 1.50 -9.85 2.82
N SER A 80 0.78 -10.15 3.91
CA SER A 80 1.25 -11.09 4.95
C SER A 80 1.57 -12.49 4.43
N GLY A 81 0.76 -13.01 3.50
CA GLY A 81 0.95 -14.36 2.96
C GLY A 81 2.28 -14.53 2.22
N SER A 82 2.61 -13.58 1.33
CA SER A 82 3.86 -13.60 0.57
C SER A 82 5.07 -13.23 1.44
N ASN A 83 4.92 -12.27 2.34
CA ASN A 83 6.03 -11.86 3.22
C ASN A 83 6.45 -12.96 4.19
N VAL A 84 5.50 -13.71 4.77
CA VAL A 84 5.83 -14.85 5.64
C VAL A 84 6.47 -16.00 4.84
N ALA A 85 6.00 -16.28 3.63
CA ALA A 85 6.55 -17.34 2.79
C ALA A 85 7.99 -17.05 2.34
N ASN A 86 8.29 -15.80 2.00
CA ASN A 86 9.60 -15.40 1.49
C ASN A 86 10.62 -15.08 2.60
N ALA A 87 10.21 -14.38 3.67
CA ALA A 87 11.11 -13.96 4.74
C ALA A 87 11.22 -14.97 5.91
N GLY A 88 10.33 -15.97 5.95
CA GLY A 88 10.17 -16.86 7.09
C GLY A 88 9.53 -16.16 8.30
N PRO A 89 9.03 -16.93 9.29
CA PRO A 89 8.25 -16.39 10.41
C PRO A 89 9.04 -15.40 11.28
N VAL A 90 10.34 -15.64 11.48
CA VAL A 90 11.21 -14.75 12.27
C VAL A 90 11.63 -13.53 11.46
N GLY A 91 11.92 -13.69 10.16
CA GLY A 91 12.32 -12.59 9.29
C GLY A 91 11.19 -11.59 9.06
N ALA A 92 9.96 -12.06 8.88
CA ALA A 92 8.78 -11.20 8.75
C ALA A 92 8.53 -10.36 10.01
N LEU A 93 8.73 -10.92 11.21
CA LEU A 93 8.58 -10.20 12.47
C LEU A 93 9.63 -9.09 12.63
N ILE A 94 10.90 -9.40 12.38
CA ILE A 94 12.01 -8.44 12.49
C ILE A 94 11.83 -7.30 11.47
N ALA A 95 11.47 -7.64 10.23
CA ALA A 95 11.18 -6.64 9.20
C ALA A 95 10.03 -5.71 9.63
N TYR A 96 8.95 -6.25 10.20
CA TYR A 96 7.84 -5.45 10.71
C TYR A 96 8.25 -4.53 11.87
N CYS A 97 9.12 -4.98 12.77
CA CYS A 97 9.65 -4.15 13.85
C CYS A 97 10.51 -2.99 13.33
N ILE A 98 11.40 -3.24 12.36
CA ILE A 98 12.28 -2.20 11.80
C ILE A 98 11.47 -1.17 11.02
N VAL A 99 10.58 -1.62 10.14
CA VAL A 99 9.72 -0.73 9.35
C VAL A 99 8.74 0.01 10.27
N GLY A 100 8.14 -0.66 11.25
CA GLY A 100 7.27 -0.05 12.24
C GLY A 100 7.97 1.03 13.06
N PHE A 101 9.23 0.82 13.43
CA PHE A 101 10.04 1.86 14.10
C PHE A 101 10.29 3.07 13.19
N MET A 102 10.62 2.84 11.91
CA MET A 102 10.77 3.91 10.92
C MET A 102 9.49 4.73 10.75
N VAL A 103 8.35 4.06 10.60
CA VAL A 103 7.03 4.71 10.46
C VAL A 103 6.64 5.45 11.74
N TYR A 104 6.99 4.93 12.92
CA TYR A 104 6.78 5.64 14.18
C TYR A 104 7.53 6.97 14.22
N CYS A 105 8.81 7.00 13.81
CA CYS A 105 9.57 8.25 13.72
C CYS A 105 8.92 9.25 12.74
N ILE A 106 8.46 8.77 11.58
CA ILE A 106 7.76 9.61 10.60
C ILE A 106 6.46 10.17 11.18
N MET A 107 5.67 9.35 11.88
CA MET A 107 4.41 9.77 12.51
C MET A 107 4.65 10.82 13.60
N THR A 108 5.72 10.69 14.39
CA THR A 108 6.10 11.72 15.38
C THR A 108 6.41 13.04 14.70
N CYS A 109 7.19 13.03 13.61
CA CYS A 109 7.48 14.25 12.84
C CYS A 109 6.22 14.85 12.20
N LEU A 110 5.33 14.01 11.64
CA LEU A 110 4.07 14.46 11.07
C LEU A 110 3.13 15.02 12.14
N GLY A 111 3.10 14.46 13.35
CA GLY A 111 2.27 14.94 14.45
C GLY A 111 2.65 16.36 14.89
N GLU A 112 3.94 16.65 14.99
CA GLU A 112 4.45 17.99 15.29
C GLU A 112 4.05 18.99 14.19
N MET A 113 4.12 18.58 12.91
CA MET A 113 3.72 19.42 11.77
C MET A 113 2.19 19.58 11.63
N ALA A 114 1.41 18.52 11.89
CA ALA A 114 -0.05 18.52 11.79
C ALA A 114 -0.71 19.37 12.88
N THR A 115 -0.10 19.46 14.06
CA THR A 115 -0.59 20.31 15.15
C THR A 115 -0.39 21.80 14.84
N PHE A 116 0.56 22.13 13.95
CA PHE A 116 0.84 23.51 13.57
C PHE A 116 -0.21 24.12 12.62
N MET A 117 -1.06 23.30 11.98
CA MET A 117 -2.13 23.72 11.06
C MET A 117 -3.49 23.11 11.50
N PRO A 118 -4.20 23.74 12.46
CA PRO A 118 -5.44 23.23 13.03
C PRO A 118 -6.68 23.41 12.14
#